data_AF-A0A0Q8EB66-F1
#
_entry.id   AF-A0A0Q8EB66-F1
#
_cell.length_a   1.000
_cell.length_b   1.000
_cell.length_c   1.000
_cell.angle_alpha   90.00
_cell.angle_beta   90.00
_cell.angle_gamma   90.00
#
_symmetry.space_group_name_H-M   'P 1'
#
loop_
_entity.id
_entity.type
_entity.pdbx_description
1 polymer ?
#
loop_
_entity_poly.entity_id
_entity_poly.type
_entity_poly.pdbx_seq_one_letter_code
_entity_poly.pdbx_strand_id
1 'polypeptide(L)'
;MTWKAFHSRGETLRSVIATSAVRRDGLLPMDVDGVSTGFRDELDLLGALTLKWHTRLSGQIDRMLSHQPMDLEEAVAIAWSNTAHELAGVRLIIDHYSAKPSDDAMATAMAAAKFKEQQLLAVNAGRTSIADETARRVGSEIEERARLLHRGIPMITADAHYAEPEEVRGTLMARLRAVVAA
;
A
#
# COMPACT_ATOMS: atom_id res chain seq x y z
N MET A 1 0.09 -41.21 10.59
CA MET A 1 -1.00 -40.38 10.04
C MET A 1 -1.70 -39.73 11.23
N THR A 2 -1.87 -38.42 11.42
CA THR A 2 -1.73 -37.22 10.58
C THR A 2 -1.56 -36.02 11.54
N TRP A 3 -0.36 -35.43 11.63
CA TRP A 3 -0.10 -34.19 12.38
C TRP A 3 -0.36 -32.92 11.52
N LYS A 4 -0.84 -33.09 10.28
CA LYS A 4 -1.16 -32.00 9.36
C LYS A 4 -2.65 -31.67 9.41
N ALA A 5 -3.12 -30.97 10.43
CA ALA A 5 -4.44 -30.34 10.37
C ALA A 5 -4.53 -29.29 11.47
N PHE A 6 -4.01 -28.09 11.22
CA PHE A 6 -4.57 -26.79 11.65
C PHE A 6 -3.54 -25.72 11.23
N HIS A 7 -3.59 -25.29 9.98
CA HIS A 7 -3.00 -23.99 9.65
C HIS A 7 -3.82 -22.94 10.41
N SER A 8 -3.16 -22.11 11.22
CA SER A 8 -3.85 -20.96 11.81
C SER A 8 -4.33 -20.05 10.69
N ARG A 9 -5.49 -19.39 10.85
CA ARG A 9 -6.01 -18.44 9.86
C ARG A 9 -4.96 -17.42 9.40
N GLY A 10 -4.04 -17.03 10.30
CA GLY A 10 -2.91 -16.16 9.98
C GLY A 10 -1.83 -16.79 9.11
N GLU A 11 -1.50 -18.07 9.30
CA GLU A 11 -0.56 -18.82 8.43
C GLU A 11 -1.16 -19.00 7.03
N THR A 12 -2.45 -19.36 6.96
CA THR A 12 -3.18 -19.43 5.69
C THR A 12 -3.16 -18.09 4.97
N LEU A 13 -3.46 -16.98 5.66
CA LEU A 13 -3.44 -15.65 5.07
C LEU A 13 -2.06 -15.28 4.52
N ARG A 14 -0.97 -15.61 5.25
CA ARG A 14 0.40 -15.41 4.76
C ARG A 14 0.68 -16.21 3.49
N SER A 15 0.22 -17.45 3.43
CA SER A 15 0.36 -18.31 2.25
C SER A 15 -0.43 -17.77 1.06
N VAL A 16 -1.64 -17.24 1.28
CA VAL A 16 -2.45 -16.57 0.25
C VAL A 16 -1.74 -15.33 -0.29
N ILE A 17 -1.18 -14.49 0.58
CA ILE A 17 -0.42 -13.28 0.18
C ILE A 17 0.81 -13.66 -0.65
N ALA A 18 1.57 -14.68 -0.22
CA ALA A 18 2.73 -15.16 -0.96
C ALA A 18 2.31 -15.71 -2.34
N THR A 19 1.20 -16.45 -2.40
CA THR A 19 0.68 -17.02 -3.64
C THR A 19 0.21 -15.93 -4.61
N SER A 20 -0.52 -14.92 -4.13
CA SER A 20 -0.98 -13.81 -4.98
C SER A 20 0.17 -12.95 -5.49
N ALA A 21 1.24 -12.79 -4.70
CA ALA A 21 2.44 -12.06 -5.13
C ALA A 21 3.16 -12.73 -6.31
N VAL A 22 3.08 -14.05 -6.41
CA VAL A 22 3.61 -14.85 -7.53
C VAL A 22 2.66 -14.82 -8.73
N ARG A 23 1.37 -15.11 -8.52
CA ARG A 23 0.39 -15.24 -9.62
C ARG A 23 0.11 -13.92 -10.34
N ARG A 24 -0.13 -12.86 -9.56
CA ARG A 24 -0.48 -11.51 -10.08
C ARG A 24 -1.58 -11.52 -11.14
N ASP A 25 -2.54 -12.42 -11.02
CA ASP A 25 -3.69 -12.58 -11.92
C ASP A 25 -4.93 -11.81 -11.45
N GLY A 26 -4.90 -11.30 -10.22
CA GLY A 26 -6.01 -10.56 -9.60
C GLY A 26 -7.14 -11.46 -9.08
N LEU A 27 -6.96 -12.78 -9.04
CA LEU A 27 -7.97 -13.71 -8.56
C LEU A 27 -7.68 -14.15 -7.11
N LEU A 28 -8.74 -14.41 -6.34
CA LEU A 28 -8.57 -14.95 -4.98
C LEU A 28 -7.95 -16.36 -5.07
N PRO A 29 -6.82 -16.62 -4.38
CA PRO A 29 -6.18 -17.95 -4.35
C PRO A 29 -6.95 -18.96 -3.49
N MET A 30 -8.18 -19.30 -3.89
CA MET A 30 -9.08 -20.19 -3.15
C MET A 30 -8.59 -21.64 -3.05
N ASP A 31 -7.62 -22.01 -3.89
CA ASP A 31 -6.97 -23.31 -3.94
C ASP A 31 -5.79 -23.46 -2.95
N VAL A 32 -5.43 -22.40 -2.22
CA VAL A 32 -4.38 -22.48 -1.19
C VAL A 32 -4.84 -23.32 0.00
N ASP A 33 -3.98 -24.25 0.43
CA ASP A 33 -4.24 -25.13 1.58
C ASP A 33 -4.65 -24.33 2.83
N GLY A 34 -5.78 -24.73 3.42
CA GLY A 34 -6.33 -24.12 4.62
C GLY A 34 -7.23 -22.91 4.38
N VAL A 35 -7.45 -22.48 3.13
CA VAL A 35 -8.42 -21.39 2.83
C VAL A 35 -9.84 -21.83 3.17
N SER A 36 -10.28 -22.98 2.66
CA SER A 36 -11.64 -23.50 2.87
C SER A 36 -11.97 -23.83 4.34
N THR A 37 -10.96 -24.00 5.19
CA THR A 37 -11.14 -24.24 6.63
C THR A 37 -10.96 -22.97 7.46
N GLY A 38 -10.11 -22.05 7.01
CA GLY A 38 -9.74 -20.83 7.73
C GLY A 38 -10.63 -19.63 7.42
N PHE A 39 -11.35 -19.65 6.30
CA PHE A 39 -12.22 -18.57 5.83
C PHE A 39 -13.59 -19.13 5.44
N ARG A 40 -14.63 -18.36 5.75
CA ARG A 40 -16.03 -18.80 5.51
C ARG A 40 -16.36 -18.86 4.02
N ASP A 41 -15.89 -17.87 3.27
CA ASP A 41 -16.18 -17.67 1.85
C ASP A 41 -15.14 -16.71 1.21
N GLU A 42 -15.32 -16.41 -0.07
CA GLU A 42 -14.49 -15.45 -0.81
C GLU A 42 -14.51 -14.05 -0.18
N LEU A 43 -15.67 -13.61 0.31
CA LEU A 43 -15.84 -12.28 0.91
C LEU A 43 -15.06 -12.16 2.22
N ASP A 44 -15.03 -13.21 3.03
CA ASP A 44 -14.26 -13.27 4.28
C ASP A 44 -12.74 -13.24 4.00
N LEU A 45 -12.27 -13.96 2.98
CA LEU A 45 -10.87 -13.89 2.56
C LEU A 45 -10.50 -12.51 2.00
N LEU A 46 -11.33 -11.97 1.12
CA LEU A 46 -11.16 -10.64 0.53
C LEU A 46 -11.16 -9.54 1.62
N GLY A 47 -12.03 -9.66 2.62
CA GLY A 47 -12.07 -8.78 3.78
C GLY A 47 -10.75 -8.81 4.58
N ALA A 48 -10.18 -10.00 4.78
CA ALA A 48 -8.89 -10.14 5.48
C ALA A 48 -7.72 -9.55 4.67
N LEU A 49 -7.72 -9.73 3.34
CA LEU A 49 -6.73 -9.12 2.45
C LEU A 49 -6.85 -7.59 2.41
N THR A 50 -8.08 -7.08 2.38
CA THR A 50 -8.39 -5.65 2.43
C THR A 50 -7.94 -5.02 3.75
N LEU A 51 -8.18 -5.71 4.87
CA LEU A 51 -7.66 -5.29 6.18
C LEU A 51 -6.13 -5.25 6.19
N LYS A 52 -5.47 -6.30 5.69
CA LYS A 52 -4.00 -6.35 5.60
C LYS A 52 -3.45 -5.19 4.78
N TRP A 53 -4.08 -4.89 3.64
CA TRP A 53 -3.76 -3.75 2.80
C TRP A 53 -3.86 -2.42 3.57
N HIS A 54 -5.00 -2.14 4.19
CA HIS A 54 -5.21 -0.88 4.92
C HIS A 54 -4.25 -0.72 6.10
N THR A 55 -4.01 -1.77 6.89
CA THR A 55 -3.05 -1.71 8.00
C THR A 55 -1.64 -1.41 7.48
N ARG A 56 -1.25 -1.99 6.33
CA ARG A 56 0.08 -1.71 5.75
C ARG A 56 0.15 -0.29 5.20
N LEU A 57 -0.89 0.18 4.53
CA LEU A 57 -0.99 1.54 4.00
C LEU A 57 -0.88 2.58 5.11
N SER A 58 -1.65 2.45 6.19
CA SER A 58 -1.56 3.35 7.35
C SER A 58 -0.13 3.40 7.90
N GLY A 59 0.52 2.25 8.09
CA GLY A 59 1.91 2.23 8.57
C GLY A 59 2.96 2.76 7.58
N GLN A 60 2.68 2.78 6.26
CA GLN A 60 3.53 3.46 5.28
C GLN A 60 3.31 4.98 5.34
N ILE A 61 2.06 5.43 5.48
CA ILE A 61 1.72 6.85 5.64
C ILE A 61 2.37 7.40 6.90
N ASP A 62 2.20 6.75 8.05
CA ASP A 62 2.78 7.18 9.33
C ASP A 62 4.31 7.36 9.23
N ARG A 63 5.00 6.45 8.54
CA ARG A 63 6.45 6.53 8.30
C ARG A 63 6.85 7.68 7.39
N MET A 64 6.07 7.97 6.35
CA MET A 64 6.33 9.11 5.48
C MET A 64 6.07 10.42 6.23
N LEU A 65 4.99 10.50 7.01
CA LEU A 65 4.60 11.70 7.75
C LEU A 65 5.49 11.99 8.98
N SER A 66 6.13 10.98 9.57
CA SER A 66 7.06 11.20 10.69
C SER A 66 8.27 12.07 10.33
N HIS A 67 8.57 12.20 9.02
CA HIS A 67 9.62 13.06 8.50
C HIS A 67 9.16 14.53 8.32
N GLN A 68 7.94 14.86 8.75
CA GLN A 68 7.35 16.21 8.67
C GLN A 68 7.46 16.83 7.26
N PRO A 69 6.94 16.13 6.22
CA PRO A 69 7.08 16.61 4.86
C PRO A 69 6.31 17.91 4.62
N MET A 70 6.88 18.77 3.79
CA MET A 70 6.22 20.00 3.33
C MET A 70 5.08 19.69 2.36
N ASP A 71 5.22 18.62 1.55
CA ASP A 71 4.17 18.12 0.66
C ASP A 71 3.58 16.82 1.23
N LEU A 72 2.46 16.96 1.96
CA LEU A 72 1.73 15.83 2.53
C LEU A 72 1.09 14.95 1.45
N GLU A 73 0.69 15.53 0.33
CA GLU A 73 -0.03 14.84 -0.74
C GLU A 73 0.92 13.90 -1.50
N GLU A 74 2.13 14.38 -1.80
CA GLU A 74 3.21 13.56 -2.35
C GLU A 74 3.63 12.46 -1.38
N ALA A 75 3.82 12.77 -0.10
CA ALA A 75 4.19 11.80 0.93
C ALA A 75 3.17 10.65 1.03
N VAL A 76 1.87 10.97 1.02
CA VAL A 76 0.78 9.99 1.03
C VAL A 76 0.71 9.19 -0.27
N ALA A 77 0.92 9.83 -1.43
CA ALA A 77 0.94 9.14 -2.72
C ALA A 77 2.11 8.15 -2.82
N ILE A 78 3.30 8.51 -2.31
CA ILE A 78 4.45 7.61 -2.21
C ILE A 78 4.15 6.45 -1.26
N ALA A 79 3.56 6.71 -0.10
CA ALA A 79 3.17 5.65 0.84
C ALA A 79 2.19 4.65 0.21
N TRP A 80 1.22 5.14 -0.56
CA TRP A 80 0.30 4.29 -1.31
C TRP A 80 1.04 3.47 -2.38
N SER A 81 1.90 4.10 -3.18
CA SER A 81 2.71 3.43 -4.21
C SER A 81 3.61 2.34 -3.63
N ASN A 82 4.26 2.61 -2.49
CA ASN A 82 5.09 1.64 -1.78
C ASN A 82 4.26 0.45 -1.26
N THR A 83 3.06 0.71 -0.75
CA THR A 83 2.13 -0.35 -0.33
C THR A 83 1.71 -1.20 -1.52
N ALA A 84 1.40 -0.57 -2.66
CA ALA A 84 1.07 -1.24 -3.92
C ALA A 84 2.23 -2.11 -4.42
N HIS A 85 3.47 -1.63 -4.28
CA HIS A 85 4.66 -2.40 -4.63
C HIS A 85 4.84 -3.64 -3.74
N GLU A 86 4.74 -3.47 -2.43
CA GLU A 86 4.93 -4.54 -1.47
C GLU A 86 3.84 -5.61 -1.54
N LEU A 87 2.59 -5.18 -1.75
CA LEU A 87 1.41 -6.03 -1.76
C LEU A 87 0.78 -6.10 -3.16
N ALA A 88 1.58 -6.12 -4.23
CA ALA A 88 1.11 -6.04 -5.61
C ALA A 88 0.02 -7.07 -5.95
N GLY A 89 0.21 -8.33 -5.55
CA GLY A 89 -0.80 -9.39 -5.75
C GLY A 89 -2.11 -9.10 -5.02
N VAL A 90 -2.04 -8.59 -3.80
CA VAL A 90 -3.22 -8.20 -3.01
C VAL A 90 -3.93 -7.00 -3.64
N ARG A 91 -3.19 -5.98 -4.08
CA ARG A 91 -3.75 -4.80 -4.74
C ARG A 91 -4.50 -5.17 -6.02
N LEU A 92 -3.95 -6.08 -6.83
CA LEU A 92 -4.61 -6.61 -8.03
C LEU A 92 -5.91 -7.34 -7.71
N ILE A 93 -5.94 -8.14 -6.63
CA ILE A 93 -7.17 -8.81 -6.16
C ILE A 93 -8.22 -7.76 -5.75
N ILE A 94 -7.85 -6.80 -4.91
CA ILE A 94 -8.77 -5.75 -4.45
C ILE A 94 -9.31 -4.96 -5.66
N ASP A 95 -8.46 -4.61 -6.63
CA ASP A 95 -8.87 -3.92 -7.86
C ASP A 95 -9.83 -4.76 -8.71
N HIS A 96 -9.55 -6.06 -8.87
CA HIS A 96 -10.41 -6.98 -9.61
C HIS A 96 -11.81 -7.03 -9.03
N TYR A 97 -11.94 -7.37 -7.73
CA TYR A 97 -13.24 -7.54 -7.09
C TYR A 97 -13.95 -6.22 -6.78
N SER A 98 -13.23 -5.09 -6.80
CA SER A 98 -13.84 -3.76 -6.81
C SER A 98 -14.51 -3.46 -8.16
N ALA A 99 -13.90 -3.89 -9.27
CA ALA A 99 -14.44 -3.68 -10.61
C ALA A 99 -15.48 -4.73 -11.03
N LYS A 100 -15.34 -5.96 -10.53
CA LYS A 100 -16.14 -7.14 -10.88
C LYS A 100 -16.49 -7.93 -9.61
N PRO A 101 -17.34 -7.38 -8.72
CA PRO A 101 -17.80 -8.11 -7.55
C PRO A 101 -18.63 -9.33 -7.98
N SER A 102 -18.49 -10.45 -7.26
CA SER A 102 -19.22 -11.69 -7.56
C SER A 102 -20.70 -11.62 -7.21
N ASP A 103 -21.06 -10.76 -6.25
CA ASP A 103 -22.43 -10.54 -5.77
C ASP A 103 -22.60 -9.13 -5.16
N ASP A 104 -23.85 -8.79 -4.78
CA ASP A 104 -24.20 -7.49 -4.21
C ASP A 104 -23.58 -7.23 -2.83
N ALA A 105 -23.37 -8.27 -2.03
CA ALA A 105 -22.77 -8.16 -0.71
C ALA A 105 -21.30 -7.75 -0.82
N MET A 106 -20.58 -8.39 -1.75
CA MET A 106 -19.21 -8.05 -2.10
C MET A 106 -19.13 -6.66 -2.72
N ALA A 107 -20.05 -6.31 -3.64
CA ALA A 107 -20.10 -4.97 -4.23
C ALA A 107 -20.22 -3.88 -3.14
N THR A 108 -21.11 -4.10 -2.17
CA THR A 108 -21.32 -3.18 -1.03
C THR A 108 -20.08 -3.09 -0.15
N ALA A 109 -19.47 -4.23 0.21
CA ALA A 109 -18.28 -4.27 1.04
C ALA A 109 -17.08 -3.58 0.37
N MET A 110 -16.87 -3.82 -0.93
CA MET A 110 -15.77 -3.21 -1.69
C MET A 110 -15.98 -1.71 -1.88
N ALA A 111 -17.21 -1.25 -2.11
CA ALA A 111 -17.51 0.18 -2.14
C ALA A 111 -17.22 0.87 -0.79
N ALA A 112 -17.57 0.24 0.33
CA ALA A 112 -17.27 0.76 1.66
C ALA A 112 -15.77 0.78 1.97
N ALA A 113 -15.03 -0.27 1.61
CA ALA A 113 -13.57 -0.31 1.74
C ALA A 113 -12.89 0.77 0.89
N LYS A 114 -13.35 0.95 -0.35
CA LYS A 114 -12.86 1.99 -1.27
C LYS A 114 -13.05 3.38 -0.68
N PHE A 115 -14.23 3.66 -0.15
CA PHE A 115 -14.52 4.93 0.50
C PHE A 115 -13.59 5.19 1.71
N LYS A 116 -13.36 4.17 2.54
CA LYS A 116 -12.43 4.27 3.68
C LYS A 116 -10.98 4.51 3.23
N GLU A 117 -10.53 3.88 2.15
CA GLU A 117 -9.23 4.15 1.54
C GLU A 117 -9.11 5.63 1.16
N GLN A 118 -10.07 6.13 0.39
CA GLN A 118 -10.07 7.50 -0.11
C GLN A 118 -10.12 8.52 1.03
N GLN A 119 -10.94 8.26 2.05
CA GLN A 119 -10.97 9.09 3.25
C GLN A 119 -9.63 9.10 3.99
N LEU A 120 -8.99 7.94 4.17
CA LEU A 120 -7.67 7.85 4.79
C LEU A 120 -6.64 8.70 4.03
N LEU A 121 -6.62 8.61 2.70
CA LEU A 121 -5.70 9.38 1.86
C LEU A 121 -5.95 10.88 1.99
N ALA A 122 -7.21 11.33 1.86
CA ALA A 122 -7.56 12.75 1.89
C ALA A 122 -7.27 13.40 3.26
N VAL A 123 -7.57 12.70 4.36
CA VAL A 123 -7.30 13.19 5.72
C VAL A 123 -5.80 13.28 5.98
N ASN A 124 -5.02 12.26 5.62
CA ASN A 124 -3.57 12.28 5.86
C ASN A 124 -2.81 13.25 4.94
N ALA A 125 -3.37 13.57 3.76
CA ALA A 125 -2.86 14.64 2.91
C ALA A 125 -3.24 16.05 3.43
N GLY A 126 -3.95 16.16 4.56
CA GLY A 126 -4.36 17.44 5.14
C GLY A 126 -5.42 18.18 4.34
N ARG A 127 -6.11 17.50 3.40
CA ARG A 127 -7.03 18.14 2.45
C ARG A 127 -8.47 18.21 2.93
N THR A 128 -8.85 17.35 3.89
CA THR A 128 -10.23 17.24 4.40
C THR A 128 -10.26 16.89 5.88
N SER A 129 -11.36 17.20 6.57
CA SER A 129 -11.61 16.72 7.93
C SER A 129 -12.26 15.32 7.95
N ILE A 130 -12.25 14.68 9.12
CA ILE A 130 -12.88 13.37 9.37
C ILE A 130 -14.40 13.56 9.35
N ALA A 131 -15.03 13.42 8.17
CA ALA A 131 -16.48 13.35 7.87
C ALA A 131 -16.86 14.14 6.60
N ASP A 132 -15.90 14.71 5.88
CA ASP A 132 -16.17 15.48 4.68
C ASP A 132 -16.46 14.57 3.47
N GLU A 133 -17.61 14.76 2.81
CA GLU A 133 -17.97 14.04 1.57
C GLU A 133 -17.01 14.35 0.42
N THR A 134 -16.31 15.49 0.47
CA THR A 134 -15.26 15.83 -0.52
C THR A 134 -14.05 14.89 -0.43
N ALA A 135 -13.87 14.18 0.68
CA ALA A 135 -12.78 13.22 0.89
C ALA A 135 -12.80 12.10 -0.17
N ARG A 136 -13.98 11.73 -0.69
CA ARG A 136 -14.09 10.75 -1.76
C ARG A 136 -13.40 11.21 -3.04
N ARG A 137 -13.66 12.46 -3.45
CA ARG A 137 -13.08 13.05 -4.67
C ARG A 137 -11.58 13.23 -4.51
N VAL A 138 -11.16 13.91 -3.43
CA VAL A 138 -9.74 14.19 -3.18
C VAL A 138 -8.94 12.91 -3.02
N GLY A 139 -9.43 11.95 -2.24
CA GLY A 139 -8.78 10.66 -2.07
C GLY A 139 -8.63 9.90 -3.38
N SER A 140 -9.63 9.97 -4.26
CA SER A 140 -9.55 9.37 -5.61
C SER A 140 -8.49 10.04 -6.49
N GLU A 141 -8.33 11.36 -6.42
CA GLU A 141 -7.31 12.11 -7.16
C GLU A 141 -5.89 11.72 -6.68
N ILE A 142 -5.70 11.60 -5.36
CA ILE A 142 -4.44 11.17 -4.75
C ILE A 142 -4.10 9.75 -5.16
N GLU A 143 -5.08 8.84 -5.10
CA GLU A 143 -4.88 7.46 -5.51
C GLU A 143 -4.50 7.34 -6.99
N GLU A 144 -5.17 8.07 -7.89
CA GLU A 144 -4.82 8.05 -9.31
C GLU A 144 -3.39 8.53 -9.54
N ARG A 145 -2.97 9.61 -8.85
CA ARG A 145 -1.57 10.05 -8.89
C ARG A 145 -0.61 8.97 -8.38
N ALA A 146 -0.95 8.32 -7.26
CA ALA A 146 -0.14 7.26 -6.68
C ALA A 146 -0.01 6.05 -7.63
N ARG A 147 -1.08 5.72 -8.37
CA ARG A 147 -1.07 4.69 -9.42
C ARG A 147 -0.14 5.04 -10.57
N LEU A 148 -0.09 6.31 -10.97
CA LEU A 148 0.85 6.78 -11.99
C LEU A 148 2.30 6.69 -11.50
N LEU A 149 2.59 7.08 -10.25
CA LEU A 149 3.90 6.92 -9.62
C LEU A 149 4.31 5.44 -9.52
N HIS A 150 3.38 4.54 -9.25
CA HIS A 150 3.68 3.11 -9.07
C HIS A 150 4.18 2.42 -10.35
N ARG A 151 3.91 2.96 -11.54
CA ARG A 151 4.23 2.29 -12.83
C ARG A 151 5.74 2.18 -13.07
N GLY A 152 6.33 1.12 -12.54
CA GLY A 152 7.73 0.74 -12.77
C GLY A 152 8.75 1.44 -11.88
N ILE A 153 8.32 2.28 -10.93
CA ILE A 153 9.22 2.92 -9.98
C ILE A 153 9.45 1.97 -8.79
N PRO A 154 10.71 1.70 -8.40
CA PRO A 154 11.02 0.97 -7.18
C PRO A 154 10.41 1.64 -5.95
N MET A 155 10.26 0.86 -4.87
CA MET A 155 9.84 1.41 -3.57
C MET A 155 10.76 2.57 -3.15
N ILE A 156 10.17 3.71 -2.80
CA ILE A 156 10.89 4.90 -2.34
C ILE A 156 10.80 4.92 -0.82
N THR A 157 11.90 4.62 -0.12
CA THR A 157 11.90 4.67 1.35
C THR A 157 11.83 6.12 1.84
N ALA A 158 11.24 6.34 3.01
CA ALA A 158 11.18 7.67 3.62
C ALA A 158 12.59 8.26 3.81
N ASP A 159 13.53 7.44 4.31
CA ASP A 159 14.92 7.84 4.49
C ASP A 159 15.58 8.27 3.18
N ALA A 160 15.32 7.56 2.07
CA ALA A 160 15.89 7.92 0.76
C ALA A 160 15.21 9.17 0.17
N HIS A 161 13.90 9.34 0.40
CA HIS A 161 13.13 10.48 -0.09
C HIS A 161 13.52 11.80 0.59
N TYR A 162 13.74 11.73 1.91
CA TYR A 162 14.07 12.90 2.74
C TYR A 162 15.55 12.96 3.13
N ALA A 163 16.41 12.13 2.51
CA ALA A 163 17.84 12.28 2.66
C ALA A 163 18.23 13.69 2.20
N GLU A 164 18.96 14.42 3.05
CA GLU A 164 19.64 15.61 2.56
C GLU A 164 20.57 15.18 1.42
N PRO A 165 20.65 15.93 0.31
CA PRO A 165 21.60 15.65 -0.75
C PRO A 165 22.96 15.48 -0.08
N GLU A 166 23.57 14.31 -0.24
CA GLU A 166 24.93 14.07 0.24
C GLU A 166 25.78 15.12 -0.46
N GLU A 167 26.10 16.18 0.26
CA GLU A 167 26.86 17.24 -0.32
C GLU A 167 28.16 16.60 -0.75
N VAL A 168 28.40 16.59 -2.07
CA VAL A 168 29.75 16.61 -2.62
C VAL A 168 30.35 17.98 -2.25
N ARG A 169 30.33 18.33 -0.96
CA ARG A 169 31.17 19.35 -0.35
C ARG A 169 32.56 18.74 -0.39
N GLY A 170 33.21 18.90 -1.55
CA GLY A 170 34.66 19.01 -1.55
C GLY A 170 34.99 19.98 -0.43
N THR A 171 35.58 19.44 0.64
CA THR A 171 35.78 20.17 1.88
C THR A 171 36.49 21.49 1.57
N LEU A 172 36.28 22.53 2.37
CA LEU A 172 37.01 23.79 2.21
C LEU A 172 38.53 23.52 2.06
N MET A 173 39.03 22.50 2.76
CA MET A 173 40.39 21.99 2.65
C MET A 173 40.73 21.36 1.28
N ALA A 174 39.83 20.59 0.68
CA ALA A 174 40.01 20.07 -0.68
C ALA A 174 40.04 21.20 -1.72
N ARG A 175 39.19 22.23 -1.55
CA ARG A 175 39.20 23.43 -2.40
C ARG A 175 40.46 24.27 -2.22
N LEU A 176 40.93 24.44 -0.98
CA LEU A 176 42.18 25.14 -0.67
C LEU A 176 43.41 24.42 -1.23
N ARG A 177 43.47 23.08 -1.15
CA ARG A 177 44.57 22.31 -1.75
C ARG A 177 44.64 22.46 -3.26
N ALA A 178 43.49 22.49 -3.95
CA ALA A 178 43.45 22.65 -5.40
C ALA A 178 43.98 24.02 -5.87
N VAL A 179 43.79 25.08 -5.06
CA VAL A 179 44.29 26.43 -5.36
C VAL A 179 45.79 26.59 -5.08
N VAL A 180 46.33 25.88 -4.08
CA VAL A 180 47.78 25.93 -3.74
C VAL A 180 48.63 25.06 -4.68
N ALA A 181 48.00 24.07 -5.34
CA ALA A 181 48.67 23.19 -6.30
C ALA A 181 48.67 23.72 -7.75
N ALA A 182 48.09 24.90 -8.00
CA ALA A 182 48.08 25.61 -9.29
C ALA A 182 49.09 26.77 -9.26
#